data_AF-H6URY6-F1
#
_entry.id   AF-H6URY6-F1
#
_cell.length_a   1.000
_cell.length_b   1.000
_cell.length_c   1.000
_cell.angle_alpha   90.00
_cell.angle_beta   90.00
_cell.angle_gamma   90.00
#
_symmetry.space_group_name_H-M   'P 1'
#
loop_
_entity.id
_entity.type
_entity.pdbx_description
1 polymer ?
#
loop_
_entity_poly.entity_id
_entity_poly.type
_entity_poly.pdbx_seq_one_letter_code
_entity_poly.pdbx_strand_id
1 'polypeptide(L)'
;KFLDAFCRKPQDNFAAMRLILPGLDRERGSYGLKEHVLATCLIDALAMSRDSDDARRLLNWRKGGPKTGSNAGNFSLVAAEVLQRRQGMASAGLTIKELNEFLDHLASGENRAEKTSILSDLIRKTNAQEMKWIIMIILKDLKFGN
;
A
#
# COMPACT_ATOMS: atom_id res chain seq x y z
N LYS A 1 -26.64 -17.88 13.35
CA LYS A 1 -26.35 -19.16 12.65
C LYS A 1 -25.14 -19.08 11.73
N PHE A 2 -25.08 -18.20 10.72
CA PHE A 2 -23.86 -18.06 9.87
C PHE A 2 -22.68 -17.47 10.65
N LEU A 3 -22.90 -16.34 11.34
CA LEU A 3 -21.86 -15.69 12.14
C LEU A 3 -21.34 -16.61 13.25
N ASP A 4 -22.20 -17.36 13.94
CA ASP A 4 -21.76 -18.29 15.00
C ASP A 4 -20.91 -19.47 14.48
N ALA A 5 -21.10 -19.86 13.21
CA ALA A 5 -20.35 -20.97 12.60
C ALA A 5 -18.98 -20.56 12.06
N PHE A 6 -18.85 -19.31 11.57
CA PHE A 6 -17.63 -18.83 10.89
C PHE A 6 -16.91 -17.70 11.63
N CYS A 7 -17.54 -17.05 12.61
CA CYS A 7 -16.93 -16.07 13.50
C CYS A 7 -16.56 -16.73 14.83
N ARG A 8 -15.53 -17.58 14.82
CA ARG A 8 -15.04 -18.26 16.03
C ARG A 8 -14.56 -17.27 17.12
N LYS A 9 -14.03 -16.11 16.70
CA LYS A 9 -13.80 -14.94 17.55
C LYS A 9 -14.13 -13.66 16.76
N PRO A 10 -14.88 -12.69 17.31
CA PRO A 10 -15.20 -11.44 16.63
C PRO A 10 -13.96 -10.67 16.15
N GLN A 11 -12.87 -10.79 16.91
CA GLN A 11 -11.61 -10.08 16.72
C GLN A 11 -10.84 -10.57 15.47
N ASP A 12 -10.92 -11.87 15.16
CA ASP A 12 -10.19 -12.48 14.05
C ASP A 12 -10.75 -12.04 12.70
N ASN A 13 -12.08 -11.87 12.62
CA ASN A 13 -12.73 -11.42 11.39
C ASN A 13 -12.63 -9.91 11.20
N PHE A 14 -12.66 -9.13 12.28
CA PHE A 14 -12.48 -7.69 12.19
C PHE A 14 -11.10 -7.32 11.60
N ALA A 15 -10.04 -8.02 11.99
CA ALA A 15 -8.68 -7.82 11.50
C ALA A 15 -8.55 -8.00 9.98
N ALA A 16 -9.31 -8.93 9.38
CA ALA A 16 -9.35 -9.11 7.93
C ALA A 16 -10.32 -8.13 7.26
N MET A 17 -11.51 -7.93 7.83
CA MET A 17 -12.56 -7.06 7.27
C MET A 17 -12.09 -5.62 7.11
N ARG A 18 -11.32 -5.08 8.07
CA ARG A 18 -10.78 -3.72 7.96
C ARG A 18 -9.79 -3.54 6.81
N LEU A 19 -9.11 -4.61 6.37
CA LEU A 19 -8.24 -4.59 5.20
C LEU A 19 -9.02 -4.70 3.90
N ILE A 20 -10.17 -5.39 3.91
CA ILE A 20 -11.06 -5.54 2.74
C ILE A 20 -11.95 -4.29 2.56
N LEU A 21 -12.31 -3.61 3.65
CA LEU A 21 -13.17 -2.42 3.65
C LEU A 21 -12.50 -1.25 4.39
N PRO A 22 -11.33 -0.76 3.92
CA PRO A 22 -10.51 0.22 4.62
C PRO A 22 -11.20 1.59 4.75
N GLY A 23 -12.16 1.89 3.86
CA GLY A 23 -13.02 3.07 3.97
C GLY A 23 -14.01 3.04 5.15
N LEU A 24 -14.32 1.84 5.68
CA LEU A 24 -15.21 1.67 6.83
C LEU A 24 -14.44 1.53 8.16
N ASP A 25 -13.12 1.43 8.11
CA ASP A 25 -12.28 1.42 9.30
C ASP A 25 -12.19 2.82 9.91
N ARG A 26 -12.97 3.02 10.98
CA ARG A 26 -13.00 4.27 11.77
C ARG A 26 -12.01 4.28 12.91
N GLU A 27 -11.53 3.12 13.35
CA GLU A 27 -10.53 3.01 14.43
C GLU A 27 -9.15 3.44 13.91
N ARG A 28 -8.81 3.03 12.68
CA ARG A 28 -7.62 3.52 11.99
C ARG A 28 -7.95 4.83 11.29
N GLY A 29 -7.45 5.92 11.87
CA GLY A 29 -7.56 7.27 11.32
C GLY A 29 -6.95 7.42 9.93
N SER A 30 -6.69 8.67 9.52
CA SER A 30 -6.01 8.92 8.26
C SER A 30 -4.54 8.53 8.36
N TYR A 31 -3.99 7.88 7.34
CA TYR A 31 -2.54 7.65 7.25
C TYR A 31 -1.76 8.93 6.92
N GLY A 32 -2.42 10.01 6.51
CA GLY A 32 -1.74 11.24 6.05
C GLY A 32 -0.97 11.06 4.74
N LEU A 33 -1.23 9.97 4.00
CA LEU A 33 -0.53 9.61 2.77
C LEU A 33 -1.48 9.70 1.58
N LYS A 34 -1.48 10.85 0.90
CA LYS A 34 -2.05 10.98 -0.45
C LYS A 34 -1.05 10.50 -1.50
N GLU A 35 -1.50 10.27 -2.73
CA GLU A 35 -0.72 9.65 -3.79
C GLU A 35 0.62 10.34 -4.04
N HIS A 36 0.67 11.68 -4.01
CA HIS A 36 1.93 12.42 -4.19
C HIS A 36 2.90 12.19 -3.02
N VAL A 37 2.41 12.26 -1.78
CA VAL A 37 3.25 12.02 -0.59
C VAL A 37 3.72 10.56 -0.57
N LEU A 38 2.82 9.62 -0.85
CA LEU A 38 3.13 8.21 -0.94
C LEU A 38 4.17 7.93 -2.04
N ALA A 39 4.07 8.58 -3.20
CA ALA A 39 5.09 8.51 -4.26
C ALA A 39 6.47 8.92 -3.74
N THR A 40 6.56 10.05 -3.02
CA THR A 40 7.84 10.51 -2.46
C THR A 40 8.39 9.55 -1.41
N CYS A 41 7.53 9.00 -0.55
CA CYS A 41 7.95 8.01 0.44
C CYS A 41 8.43 6.71 -0.23
N LEU A 42 7.78 6.23 -1.29
CA LEU A 42 8.20 5.04 -2.03
C LEU A 42 9.53 5.27 -2.74
N ILE A 43 9.76 6.46 -3.32
CA ILE A 43 11.05 6.84 -3.92
C ILE A 43 12.17 6.80 -2.88
N ASP A 44 11.96 7.43 -1.73
CA ASP A 44 12.93 7.48 -0.65
C ASP A 44 13.15 6.06 -0.06
N ALA A 45 12.08 5.26 0.13
CA ALA A 45 12.14 3.91 0.70
C ALA A 45 12.85 2.87 -0.19
N LEU A 46 12.80 3.06 -1.52
CA LEU A 46 13.50 2.23 -2.52
C LEU A 46 14.88 2.80 -2.88
N ALA A 47 15.33 3.86 -2.21
CA ALA A 47 16.58 4.57 -2.49
C ALA A 47 16.74 4.94 -3.98
N MET A 48 15.64 5.36 -4.63
CA MET A 48 15.65 5.74 -6.03
C MET A 48 16.18 7.17 -6.23
N SER A 49 16.97 7.38 -7.28
CA SER A 49 17.22 8.73 -7.77
C SER A 49 15.91 9.37 -8.23
N ARG A 50 15.68 10.63 -7.84
CA ARG A 50 14.49 11.40 -8.25
C ARG A 50 14.45 11.66 -9.76
N ASP A 51 15.59 11.57 -10.43
CA ASP A 51 15.72 11.70 -11.88
C ASP A 51 15.56 10.37 -12.62
N SER A 52 15.34 9.26 -11.92
CA SER A 52 15.05 7.98 -12.58
C SER A 52 13.67 8.02 -13.25
N ASP A 53 13.52 7.26 -14.34
CA ASP A 53 12.23 7.14 -15.03
C ASP A 53 11.13 6.59 -14.11
N ASP A 54 11.49 5.73 -13.16
CA ASP A 54 10.56 5.19 -12.16
C ASP A 54 10.09 6.24 -11.17
N ALA A 55 11.00 7.08 -10.67
CA ALA A 55 10.61 8.19 -9.80
C ALA A 55 9.70 9.17 -10.54
N ARG A 56 10.04 9.53 -11.78
CA ARG A 56 9.18 10.37 -12.62
C ARG A 56 7.83 9.72 -12.88
N ARG A 57 7.80 8.40 -13.09
CA ARG A 57 6.58 7.62 -13.32
C ARG A 57 5.65 7.62 -12.11
N LEU A 58 6.20 7.47 -10.90
CA LEU A 58 5.44 7.57 -9.64
C LEU A 58 4.90 8.99 -9.41
N LEU A 59 5.73 10.01 -9.60
CA LEU A 59 5.35 11.41 -9.37
C LEU A 59 4.31 11.89 -10.40
N ASN A 60 4.41 11.42 -11.65
CA ASN A 60 3.51 11.78 -12.75
C ASN A 60 2.51 10.66 -13.07
N TRP A 61 2.06 9.89 -12.08
CA TRP A 61 1.23 8.70 -12.29
C TRP A 61 -0.07 8.93 -13.09
N ARG A 62 -0.60 10.16 -13.07
CA ARG A 62 -1.79 10.59 -13.84
C ARG A 62 -1.52 10.90 -15.30
N LYS A 63 -0.28 11.26 -15.66
CA LYS A 63 0.02 11.66 -17.04
C LYS A 63 -0.09 10.42 -17.93
N GLY A 64 -0.96 10.50 -18.94
CA GLY A 64 -1.04 9.57 -20.06
C GLY A 64 -0.19 10.04 -21.24
N GLY A 65 0.08 9.14 -22.18
CA GLY A 65 0.85 9.40 -23.40
C GLY A 65 1.39 8.12 -24.05
N PRO A 66 2.00 8.20 -25.23
CA PRO A 66 2.49 7.04 -25.99
C PRO A 66 3.52 6.19 -25.23
N LYS A 67 4.24 6.81 -24.28
CA LYS A 67 5.27 6.17 -23.43
C LYS A 67 4.75 5.79 -22.03
N THR A 68 3.50 6.10 -21.70
CA THR A 68 2.95 5.79 -20.38
C THR A 68 2.21 4.47 -20.48
N GLY A 69 2.55 3.49 -19.63
CA GLY A 69 1.89 2.19 -19.61
C GLY A 69 0.38 2.29 -19.40
N SER A 70 -0.34 1.20 -19.68
CA SER A 70 -1.81 1.07 -19.57
C SER A 70 -2.40 1.45 -18.21
N ASN A 71 -1.56 1.59 -17.18
CA ASN A 71 -1.93 1.92 -15.81
C ASN A 71 -2.01 3.43 -15.50
N ALA A 72 -1.80 4.31 -16.48
CA ALA A 72 -1.91 5.76 -16.27
C ALA A 72 -3.26 6.14 -15.65
N GLY A 73 -3.25 7.00 -14.62
CA GLY A 73 -4.46 7.36 -13.88
C GLY A 73 -4.88 6.39 -12.78
N ASN A 74 -4.09 5.34 -12.48
CA ASN A 74 -4.30 4.48 -11.32
C ASN A 74 -3.00 4.31 -10.51
N PHE A 75 -2.81 5.16 -9.49
CA PHE A 75 -1.57 5.20 -8.70
C PHE A 75 -1.12 3.83 -8.20
N SER A 76 -2.03 3.03 -7.63
CA SER A 76 -1.68 1.72 -7.06
C SER A 76 -1.13 0.75 -8.12
N LEU A 77 -1.67 0.76 -9.34
CA LEU A 77 -1.15 -0.04 -10.45
C LEU A 77 0.20 0.49 -10.95
N VAL A 78 0.35 1.81 -11.05
CA VAL A 78 1.63 2.44 -11.40
C VAL A 78 2.72 2.10 -10.40
N ALA A 79 2.40 2.16 -9.11
CA ALA A 79 3.33 1.84 -8.05
C ALA A 79 3.73 0.36 -8.08
N ALA A 80 2.77 -0.54 -8.31
CA ALA A 80 3.05 -1.97 -8.45
C ALA A 80 3.99 -2.28 -9.63
N GLU A 81 3.82 -1.59 -10.76
CA GLU A 81 4.71 -1.74 -11.95
C GLU A 81 6.15 -1.30 -11.66
N VAL A 82 6.33 -0.22 -10.88
CA VAL A 82 7.65 0.24 -10.43
C VAL A 82 8.24 -0.74 -9.41
N LEU A 83 7.44 -1.17 -8.45
CA LEU A 83 7.83 -2.12 -7.40
C LEU A 83 8.21 -3.49 -7.97
N GLN A 84 7.51 -3.98 -8.98
CA GLN A 84 7.82 -5.26 -9.64
C GLN A 84 9.23 -5.30 -10.23
N ARG A 85 9.77 -4.16 -10.64
CA ARG A 85 11.13 -4.04 -11.20
C ARG A 85 12.20 -3.89 -10.13
N ARG A 86 11.82 -3.70 -8.86
CA ARG A 86 12.73 -3.32 -7.75
C ARG A 86 12.63 -4.22 -6.52
N GLN A 87 11.53 -4.94 -6.34
CA GLN A 87 11.31 -5.90 -5.26
C GLN A 87 11.68 -7.33 -5.70
N GLY A 88 12.00 -8.17 -4.72
CA GLY A 88 12.09 -9.61 -4.93
C GLY A 88 10.73 -10.22 -5.26
N MET A 89 10.73 -11.34 -5.98
CA MET A 89 9.50 -12.06 -6.35
C MET A 89 8.86 -12.83 -5.18
N ALA A 90 9.65 -13.15 -4.14
CA ALA A 90 9.19 -13.93 -3.01
C ALA A 90 8.47 -13.06 -1.96
N SER A 91 7.34 -13.54 -1.45
CA SER A 91 6.74 -13.00 -0.22
C SER A 91 7.50 -13.54 0.99
N ALA A 92 7.64 -12.73 2.03
CA ALA A 92 8.18 -13.19 3.32
C ALA A 92 7.10 -13.81 4.22
N GLY A 93 5.85 -13.91 3.75
CA GLY A 93 4.75 -14.52 4.51
C GLY A 93 4.17 -13.62 5.61
N LEU A 94 4.04 -12.32 5.33
CA LEU A 94 3.47 -11.35 6.29
C LEU A 94 2.05 -11.76 6.72
N THR A 95 1.84 -11.92 8.02
CA THR A 95 0.52 -12.27 8.57
C THR A 95 -0.43 -11.07 8.59
N ILE A 96 -1.74 -11.33 8.65
CA ILE A 96 -2.77 -10.29 8.79
C ILE A 96 -2.52 -9.44 10.05
N LYS A 97 -2.07 -10.07 11.14
CA LYS A 97 -1.77 -9.38 12.39
C LYS A 97 -0.61 -8.40 12.20
N GLU A 98 0.52 -8.86 11.67
CA GLU A 98 1.70 -8.01 11.44
C GLU A 98 1.40 -6.87 10.45
N LEU A 99 0.62 -7.14 9.39
CA LEU A 99 0.20 -6.09 8.47
C LEU A 99 -0.64 -5.02 9.18
N ASN A 100 -1.57 -5.44 10.05
CA ASN A 100 -2.35 -4.48 10.82
C ASN A 100 -1.47 -3.65 11.77
N GLU A 101 -0.48 -4.25 12.43
CA GLU A 101 0.48 -3.53 13.27
C GLU A 101 1.29 -2.48 12.47
N PHE A 102 1.77 -2.84 11.28
CA PHE A 102 2.43 -1.88 10.38
C PHE A 102 1.51 -0.73 9.98
N LEU A 103 0.25 -1.02 9.66
CA LEU A 103 -0.73 0.01 9.29
C LEU A 103 -1.12 0.90 10.47
N ASP A 104 -1.20 0.34 11.68
CA ASP A 104 -1.42 1.11 12.91
C ASP A 104 -0.25 2.07 13.17
N HIS A 105 0.99 1.59 13.07
CA HIS A 105 2.19 2.45 13.16
C HIS A 105 2.23 3.51 12.07
N LEU A 106 1.83 3.17 10.83
CA LEU A 106 1.78 4.13 9.74
C LEU A 106 0.74 5.23 9.99
N ALA A 107 -0.39 4.88 10.61
CA ALA A 107 -1.45 5.82 10.97
C ALA A 107 -1.06 6.73 12.14
N SER A 108 -0.33 6.20 13.14
CA SER A 108 0.17 6.98 14.28
C SER A 108 1.42 7.81 13.97
N GLY A 109 2.19 7.42 12.94
CA GLY A 109 3.46 8.08 12.62
C GLY A 109 3.29 9.55 12.28
N GLU A 110 4.08 10.41 12.93
CA GLU A 110 3.88 11.87 12.91
C GLU A 110 4.60 12.53 11.74
N ASN A 111 5.72 11.95 11.30
CA ASN A 111 6.60 12.55 10.30
C ASN A 111 6.83 11.65 9.08
N ARG A 112 7.28 12.26 7.98
CA ARG A 112 7.51 11.56 6.71
C ARG A 112 8.60 10.49 6.82
N ALA A 113 9.66 10.74 7.60
CA ALA A 113 10.80 9.83 7.69
C ALA A 113 10.41 8.49 8.34
N GLU A 114 9.61 8.54 9.41
CA GLU A 114 9.06 7.36 10.06
C GLU A 114 8.17 6.56 9.11
N LYS A 115 7.23 7.23 8.41
CA LYS A 115 6.38 6.57 7.41
C LYS A 115 7.20 5.94 6.27
N THR A 116 8.26 6.61 5.82
CA THR A 116 9.19 6.07 4.82
C THR A 116 9.91 4.82 5.35
N SER A 117 10.34 4.81 6.60
CA SER A 117 10.98 3.63 7.23
C SER A 117 10.01 2.45 7.28
N ILE A 118 8.77 2.69 7.75
CA ILE A 118 7.72 1.66 7.80
C ILE A 118 7.42 1.10 6.41
N LEU A 119 7.30 1.97 5.39
CA LEU A 119 7.10 1.53 4.01
C LEU A 119 8.29 0.73 3.47
N SER A 120 9.52 1.11 3.82
CA SER A 120 10.72 0.36 3.44
C SER A 120 10.71 -1.05 4.05
N ASP A 121 10.28 -1.19 5.31
CA ASP A 121 10.16 -2.49 5.97
C ASP A 121 9.10 -3.38 5.32
N LEU A 122 7.93 -2.81 5.01
CA LEU A 122 6.86 -3.48 4.26
C LEU A 122 7.37 -3.95 2.89
N ILE A 123 8.06 -3.09 2.14
CA ILE A 123 8.64 -3.41 0.83
C ILE A 123 9.61 -4.59 0.92
N ARG A 124 10.40 -4.70 1.99
CA ARG A 124 11.33 -5.84 2.15
C ARG A 124 10.63 -7.15 2.53
N LYS A 125 9.44 -7.09 3.12
CA LYS A 125 8.68 -8.25 3.61
C LYS A 125 7.62 -8.74 2.63
N THR A 126 7.43 -8.06 1.51
CA THR A 126 6.32 -8.33 0.59
C THR A 126 6.81 -8.31 -0.86
N ASN A 127 6.04 -8.96 -1.74
CA ASN A 127 6.21 -8.82 -3.17
C ASN A 127 5.37 -7.65 -3.73
N ALA A 128 5.55 -7.35 -5.01
CA ALA A 128 4.87 -6.23 -5.68
C ALA A 128 3.33 -6.35 -5.68
N GLN A 129 2.79 -7.58 -5.74
CA GLN A 129 1.35 -7.81 -5.73
C GLN A 129 0.76 -7.53 -4.34
N GLU A 130 1.43 -7.94 -3.27
CA GLU A 130 1.04 -7.63 -1.90
C GLU A 130 1.14 -6.12 -1.63
N MET A 131 2.25 -5.47 -2.02
CA MET A 131 2.39 -4.02 -1.88
C MET A 131 1.33 -3.23 -2.64
N LYS A 132 0.90 -3.70 -3.82
CA LYS A 132 -0.21 -3.09 -4.56
C LYS A 132 -1.47 -3.01 -3.69
N TRP A 133 -1.83 -4.11 -3.04
CA TRP A 133 -3.00 -4.15 -2.15
C TRP A 133 -2.81 -3.28 -0.91
N ILE A 134 -1.61 -3.30 -0.32
CA ILE A 134 -1.27 -2.44 0.83
C ILE A 134 -1.41 -0.96 0.45
N ILE A 135 -0.94 -0.55 -0.72
CA ILE A 135 -1.10 0.82 -1.23
C ILE A 135 -2.57 1.18 -1.39
N MET A 136 -3.40 0.28 -1.93
CA MET A 136 -4.85 0.52 -2.03
C MET A 136 -5.51 0.66 -0.65
N ILE A 137 -5.09 -0.13 0.34
CA ILE A 137 -5.55 -0.05 1.73
C ILE A 137 -5.16 1.30 2.35
N ILE A 138 -3.92 1.75 2.15
CA ILE A 138 -3.43 3.05 2.64
C ILE A 138 -4.22 4.21 2.01
N LEU A 139 -4.49 4.13 0.71
CA LEU A 139 -5.30 5.13 0.01
C LEU A 139 -6.80 5.04 0.33
N LYS A 140 -7.23 3.99 1.06
CA LYS A 140 -8.64 3.64 1.30
C LYS A 140 -9.45 3.55 0.00
N ASP A 141 -8.80 3.17 -1.10
CA ASP A 141 -9.37 3.06 -2.44
C ASP A 141 -9.11 1.66 -3.01
N LEU A 142 -9.88 0.69 -2.50
CA LEU A 142 -9.93 -0.64 -3.08
C LEU A 142 -10.92 -0.61 -4.23
N LYS A 143 -10.38 -0.50 -5.45
CA LYS A 143 -11.16 -0.54 -6.70
C LYS A 143 -11.67 -1.96 -6.96
N PHE A 144 -12.64 -2.41 -6.16
CA PHE A 144 -13.41 -3.62 -6.40
C PHE A 144 -14.50 -3.30 -7.42
N GLY A 145 -14.20 -3.53 -8.70
CA GLY A 145 -15.13 -3.27 -9.79
C GLY A 145 -14.44 -2.47 -10.89
N ASN A 146 -14.41 -3.06 -12.08
CA ASN A 146 -14.28 -2.30 -13.32
C ASN A 146 -15.65 -1.75 -13.70
#